data_AF-A0A1Q8BLH9-F1
#
_entry.id   AF-A0A1Q8BLH9-F1
#
_cell.length_a   1.000
_cell.length_b   1.000
_cell.length_c   1.000
_cell.angle_alpha   90.00
_cell.angle_beta   90.00
_cell.angle_gamma   90.00
#
_symmetry.space_group_name_H-M   'P 1'
#
loop_
_entity.id
_entity.type
_entity.pdbx_description
1 polymer ?
#
loop_
_entity_poly.entity_id
_entity_poly.type
_entity_poly.pdbx_seq_one_letter_code
_entity_poly.pdbx_strand_id
1 'polypeptide(L)'
;MSWVAYFNVACGVNMLRVEKTLAEVFGLALPHSKGYVLKRYLMDLYQLLYSEILQSILASPVLHIDETTVRLRKQSGYVWVLTSIDKAYYFFKPSREGSFLQELLSGYRGVLISDFYTAYDSLDCKQQKCLVHIIREIDDDLFRHPLDVELKGLAQEFGALLRKIIETVDRRGLKSRYLRRHKRSAMRFLRSVGKAEFSSPLANKYQKRCQKSGEKMFTFLDHDGVPWNNNNAEHAIKLFAKYRRNVDGYFTERTLQEYLVLATVFETCEFNNLNVLKFMLSKETTLVGLLSMAGRKPERNFPIELCGRELPSAATSDGTISYSRRPSRCSLSYRLTVPPWEGTISRSGRTRSSSKILRKPRFSIILNIKSA
;
A
#
# COMPACT_ATOMS: atom_id res chain seq x y z
N MET A 1 0.96 18.01 -22.87
CA MET A 1 0.63 16.63 -22.42
C MET A 1 0.95 16.44 -20.94
N SER A 2 2.22 16.55 -20.53
CA SER A 2 2.64 16.37 -19.12
C SER A 2 1.92 17.29 -18.13
N TRP A 3 1.71 18.56 -18.49
CA TRP A 3 0.91 19.50 -17.68
C TRP A 3 -0.50 18.98 -17.36
N VAL A 4 -1.22 18.52 -18.39
CA VAL A 4 -2.61 18.06 -18.26
C VAL A 4 -2.68 16.80 -17.38
N ALA A 5 -1.76 15.86 -17.60
CA ALA A 5 -1.70 14.63 -16.81
C ALA A 5 -1.31 14.89 -15.34
N TYR A 6 -0.33 15.76 -15.11
CA TYR A 6 0.09 16.16 -13.77
C TYR A 6 -1.07 16.79 -12.98
N PHE A 7 -1.73 17.80 -13.53
CA PHE A 7 -2.85 18.42 -12.82
C PHE A 7 -4.05 17.49 -12.67
N ASN A 8 -4.39 16.69 -13.68
CA ASN A 8 -5.58 15.83 -13.61
C ASN A 8 -5.40 14.61 -12.69
N VAL A 9 -4.25 13.96 -12.75
CA VAL A 9 -4.00 12.70 -12.03
C VAL A 9 -3.25 12.98 -10.74
N ALA A 10 -2.05 13.58 -10.82
CA ALA A 10 -1.21 13.79 -9.62
C ALA A 10 -1.82 14.82 -8.66
N CYS A 11 -2.35 15.95 -9.18
CA CYS A 11 -2.99 16.97 -8.34
C CYS A 11 -4.50 16.72 -8.13
N GLY A 12 -5.10 15.75 -8.83
CA GLY A 12 -6.53 15.43 -8.70
C GLY A 12 -7.50 16.52 -9.15
N VAL A 13 -7.05 17.44 -10.02
CA VAL A 13 -7.88 18.53 -10.54
C VAL A 13 -8.84 17.98 -11.60
N ASN A 14 -10.12 18.38 -11.52
CA ASN A 14 -11.12 17.99 -12.52
C ASN A 14 -10.67 18.39 -13.94
N MET A 15 -10.87 17.50 -14.93
CA MET A 15 -10.36 17.71 -16.30
C MET A 15 -10.86 19.01 -16.94
N LEU A 16 -12.13 19.38 -16.72
CA LEU A 16 -12.68 20.65 -17.24
C LEU A 16 -11.97 21.86 -16.66
N ARG A 17 -11.54 21.80 -15.39
CA ARG A 17 -10.73 22.86 -14.77
C ARG A 17 -9.33 22.89 -15.35
N VAL A 18 -8.73 21.74 -15.62
CA VAL A 18 -7.41 21.65 -16.27
C VAL A 18 -7.45 22.25 -17.67
N GLU A 19 -8.47 21.90 -18.47
CA GLU A 19 -8.70 22.45 -19.82
C GLU A 19 -8.90 23.97 -19.77
N LYS A 20 -9.73 24.46 -18.83
CA LYS A 20 -9.96 25.89 -18.63
C LYS A 20 -8.67 26.63 -18.29
N THR A 21 -7.90 26.15 -17.31
CA THR A 21 -6.62 26.77 -16.92
C THR A 21 -5.61 26.74 -18.06
N LEU A 22 -5.59 25.67 -18.87
CA LEU A 22 -4.70 25.59 -20.03
C LEU A 22 -5.02 26.69 -21.07
N ALA A 23 -6.31 26.94 -21.32
CA ALA A 23 -6.76 27.99 -22.22
C ALA A 23 -6.50 29.40 -21.65
N GLU A 24 -6.84 29.65 -20.38
CA GLU A 24 -6.72 30.98 -19.76
C GLU A 24 -5.27 31.40 -19.50
N VAL A 25 -4.40 30.48 -19.07
CA VAL A 25 -3.02 30.80 -18.69
C VAL A 25 -2.08 30.76 -19.88
N PHE A 26 -2.26 29.81 -20.80
CA PHE A 26 -1.31 29.58 -21.90
C PHE A 26 -1.89 29.88 -23.29
N GLY A 27 -3.19 30.23 -23.40
CA GLY A 27 -3.85 30.40 -24.69
C GLY A 27 -4.00 29.09 -25.47
N LEU A 28 -3.85 27.93 -24.83
CA LEU A 28 -3.85 26.63 -25.48
C LEU A 28 -5.19 25.92 -25.25
N ALA A 29 -5.99 25.79 -26.30
CA ALA A 29 -7.23 25.02 -26.26
C ALA A 29 -6.98 23.52 -26.45
N LEU A 30 -7.47 22.71 -25.51
CA LEU A 30 -7.50 21.26 -25.64
C LEU A 30 -8.94 20.78 -25.79
N PRO A 31 -9.34 20.19 -26.93
CA PRO A 31 -10.66 19.59 -27.06
C PRO A 31 -10.88 18.51 -26.01
N HIS A 32 -12.05 18.47 -25.38
CA HIS A 32 -12.36 17.53 -24.28
C HIS A 32 -12.07 16.06 -24.66
N SER A 33 -12.37 15.68 -25.90
CA SER A 33 -12.10 14.35 -26.45
C SER A 33 -10.61 13.97 -26.43
N LYS A 34 -9.70 14.95 -26.57
CA LYS A 34 -8.25 14.75 -26.57
C LYS A 34 -7.69 14.50 -25.17
N GLY A 35 -8.38 14.93 -24.10
CA GLY A 35 -8.02 14.60 -22.72
C GLY A 35 -8.01 13.09 -22.44
N TYR A 36 -8.94 12.35 -23.04
CA TYR A 36 -8.99 10.88 -22.93
C TYR A 36 -7.92 10.19 -23.78
N VAL A 37 -7.61 10.73 -24.96
CA VAL A 37 -6.54 10.21 -25.83
C VAL A 37 -5.17 10.33 -25.15
N LEU A 38 -4.95 11.42 -24.42
CA LEU A 38 -3.73 11.65 -23.65
C LEU A 38 -3.46 10.55 -22.63
N LYS A 39 -4.46 10.14 -21.85
CA LYS A 39 -4.27 9.11 -20.81
C LYS A 39 -3.87 7.78 -21.41
N ARG A 40 -4.47 7.42 -22.55
CA ARG A 40 -4.10 6.21 -23.28
C ARG A 40 -2.66 6.25 -23.76
N TYR A 41 -2.24 7.34 -24.40
CA TYR A 41 -0.86 7.51 -24.82
C TYR A 41 0.14 7.36 -23.66
N LEU A 42 -0.17 7.95 -22.51
CA LEU A 42 0.69 7.84 -21.32
C LEU A 42 0.65 6.45 -20.68
N MET A 43 -0.49 5.77 -20.72
CA MET A 43 -0.61 4.37 -20.30
C MET A 43 0.31 3.49 -21.14
N ASP A 44 0.25 3.63 -22.47
CA ASP A 44 1.11 2.87 -23.40
C ASP A 44 2.59 3.17 -23.15
N LEU A 45 2.94 4.45 -22.94
CA LEU A 45 4.31 4.90 -22.63
C LEU A 45 4.86 4.27 -21.34
N TYR A 46 4.02 4.13 -20.31
CA TYR A 46 4.42 3.66 -18.99
C TYR A 46 4.11 2.18 -18.72
N GLN A 47 3.65 1.44 -19.74
CA GLN A 47 3.27 0.04 -19.56
C GLN A 47 4.45 -0.82 -19.09
N LEU A 48 5.66 -0.58 -19.61
CA LEU A 48 6.88 -1.27 -19.15
C LEU A 48 7.16 -0.98 -17.68
N LEU A 49 7.21 0.30 -17.30
CA LEU A 49 7.41 0.74 -15.91
C LEU A 49 6.36 0.14 -14.96
N TYR A 50 5.11 0.09 -15.37
CA TYR A 50 4.01 -0.52 -14.61
C TYR A 50 4.28 -1.99 -14.29
N SER A 51 4.74 -2.76 -15.28
CA SER A 51 5.14 -4.16 -15.10
C SER A 51 6.40 -4.31 -14.22
N GLU A 52 7.42 -3.47 -14.42
CA GLU A 52 8.64 -3.47 -13.60
C GLU A 52 8.35 -3.15 -12.12
N ILE A 53 7.44 -2.20 -11.86
CA ILE A 53 6.99 -1.87 -10.49
C ILE A 53 6.35 -3.08 -9.83
N LEU A 54 5.44 -3.79 -10.52
CA LEU A 54 4.81 -4.99 -9.97
C LEU A 54 5.86 -6.06 -9.63
N GLN A 55 6.75 -6.36 -10.56
CA GLN A 55 7.81 -7.36 -10.36
C GLN A 55 8.71 -6.98 -9.17
N SER A 56 9.10 -5.72 -9.06
CA SER A 56 9.89 -5.22 -7.94
C SER A 56 9.15 -5.32 -6.59
N ILE A 57 7.86 -5.02 -6.58
CA ILE A 57 7.00 -5.16 -5.38
C ILE A 57 6.89 -6.63 -4.96
N LEU A 58 6.69 -7.55 -5.91
CA LEU A 58 6.60 -8.99 -5.62
C LEU A 58 7.93 -9.60 -5.17
N ALA A 59 9.06 -8.97 -5.51
CA ALA A 59 10.39 -9.35 -5.01
C ALA A 59 10.75 -8.72 -3.65
N SER A 60 9.95 -7.75 -3.17
CA SER A 60 10.20 -7.04 -1.91
C SER A 60 10.10 -7.97 -0.69
N PRO A 61 10.90 -7.78 0.38
CA PRO A 61 10.73 -8.54 1.62
C PRO A 61 9.43 -8.21 2.37
N VAL A 62 8.84 -7.05 2.08
CA VAL A 62 7.62 -6.54 2.72
C VAL A 62 6.65 -6.09 1.64
N LEU A 63 5.42 -6.59 1.73
CA LEU A 63 4.34 -6.30 0.81
C LEU A 63 3.12 -5.88 1.62
N HIS A 64 2.49 -4.79 1.21
CA HIS A 64 1.28 -4.25 1.80
C HIS A 64 0.15 -4.40 0.80
N ILE A 65 -1.04 -4.80 1.24
CA ILE A 65 -2.22 -4.95 0.38
C ILE A 65 -3.45 -4.30 1.00
N ASP A 66 -4.26 -3.65 0.18
CA ASP A 66 -5.57 -3.12 0.56
C ASP A 66 -6.46 -3.00 -0.68
N GLU A 67 -7.77 -2.86 -0.48
CA GLU A 67 -8.75 -2.77 -1.55
C GLU A 67 -9.88 -1.78 -1.26
N THR A 68 -10.42 -1.19 -2.32
CA THR A 68 -11.56 -0.29 -2.21
C THR A 68 -12.53 -0.47 -3.37
N THR A 69 -13.81 -0.24 -3.10
CA THR A 69 -14.86 -0.28 -4.12
C THR A 69 -14.71 0.84 -5.14
N VAL A 70 -15.16 0.57 -6.37
CA VAL A 70 -15.33 1.57 -7.44
C VAL A 70 -16.65 1.30 -8.15
N ARG A 71 -17.36 2.37 -8.51
CA ARG A 71 -18.56 2.27 -9.35
C ARG A 71 -18.22 2.65 -10.78
N LEU A 72 -18.32 1.69 -11.69
CA LEU A 72 -18.25 1.92 -13.14
C LEU A 72 -19.65 2.25 -13.69
N ARG A 73 -19.72 2.68 -14.95
CA ARG A 73 -21.00 3.00 -15.63
C ARG A 73 -22.00 1.85 -15.60
N LYS A 74 -21.52 0.63 -15.81
CA LYS A 74 -22.37 -0.57 -15.97
C LYS A 74 -22.35 -1.52 -14.79
N GLN A 75 -21.33 -1.43 -13.92
CA GLN A 75 -21.10 -2.39 -12.84
C GLN A 75 -20.31 -1.77 -11.71
N SER A 76 -20.24 -2.46 -10.57
CA SER A 76 -19.28 -2.13 -9.52
C SER A 76 -18.12 -3.11 -9.56
N GLY A 77 -16.98 -2.73 -9.00
CA GLY A 77 -15.85 -3.61 -8.80
C GLY A 77 -14.91 -3.08 -7.74
N TYR A 78 -13.67 -3.55 -7.75
CA TYR A 78 -12.69 -3.28 -6.71
C TYR A 78 -11.36 -2.84 -7.34
N VAL A 79 -10.81 -1.76 -6.79
CA VAL A 79 -9.42 -1.38 -7.04
C VAL A 79 -8.59 -1.89 -5.88
N TRP A 80 -7.58 -2.68 -6.23
CA TRP A 80 -6.61 -3.26 -5.33
C TRP A 80 -5.32 -2.48 -5.40
N VAL A 81 -4.62 -2.40 -4.27
CA VAL A 81 -3.33 -1.74 -4.14
C VAL A 81 -2.35 -2.69 -3.51
N LEU A 82 -1.22 -2.89 -4.18
CA LEU A 82 -0.01 -3.47 -3.61
C LEU A 82 1.01 -2.37 -3.38
N THR A 83 1.64 -2.34 -2.21
CA THR A 83 2.72 -1.39 -1.92
C THR A 83 3.93 -2.10 -1.30
N SER A 84 5.12 -1.60 -1.62
CA SER A 84 6.34 -1.86 -0.85
C SER A 84 6.63 -0.64 0.04
N ILE A 85 7.86 -0.52 0.54
CA ILE A 85 8.33 0.67 1.25
C ILE A 85 8.27 1.92 0.35
N ASP A 86 8.50 1.75 -0.95
CA ASP A 86 8.85 2.83 -1.88
C ASP A 86 8.15 2.76 -3.24
N LYS A 87 7.23 1.80 -3.44
CA LYS A 87 6.49 1.62 -4.68
C LYS A 87 5.02 1.32 -4.38
N ALA A 88 4.16 1.68 -5.32
CA ALA A 88 2.73 1.40 -5.26
C ALA A 88 2.25 0.89 -6.61
N TYR A 89 1.38 -0.11 -6.61
CA TYR A 89 0.81 -0.73 -7.81
C TYR A 89 -0.70 -0.87 -7.63
N TYR A 90 -1.45 -0.31 -8.57
CA TYR A 90 -2.92 -0.31 -8.56
C TYR A 90 -3.45 -1.17 -9.70
N PHE A 91 -4.46 -1.99 -9.43
CA PHE A 91 -5.11 -2.79 -10.47
C PHE A 91 -6.59 -3.03 -10.14
N PHE A 92 -7.38 -3.32 -11.18
CA PHE A 92 -8.81 -3.54 -11.06
C PHE A 92 -9.16 -5.03 -11.05
N LYS A 93 -10.19 -5.40 -10.27
CA LYS A 93 -10.88 -6.68 -10.37
C LYS A 93 -12.40 -6.47 -10.30
N PRO A 94 -13.19 -7.24 -11.07
CA PRO A 94 -14.64 -7.11 -11.07
C PRO A 94 -15.28 -7.60 -9.76
N SER A 95 -14.67 -8.56 -9.07
CA SER A 95 -15.13 -9.07 -7.77
C SER A 95 -14.12 -8.75 -6.65
N ARG A 96 -14.58 -8.85 -5.39
CA ARG A 96 -13.72 -8.77 -4.21
C ARG A 96 -13.06 -10.11 -3.88
N GLU A 97 -13.35 -11.15 -4.66
CA GLU A 97 -12.84 -12.49 -4.38
C GLU A 97 -11.32 -12.50 -4.50
N GLY A 98 -10.64 -13.01 -3.48
CA GLY A 98 -9.19 -13.06 -3.44
C GLY A 98 -8.58 -14.28 -4.12
N SER A 99 -9.33 -15.04 -4.93
CA SER A 99 -8.82 -16.25 -5.60
C SER A 99 -7.57 -15.98 -6.44
N PHE A 100 -7.56 -14.84 -7.15
CA PHE A 100 -6.41 -14.40 -7.95
C PHE A 100 -5.15 -14.12 -7.12
N LEU A 101 -5.27 -13.88 -5.80
CA LEU A 101 -4.12 -13.58 -4.95
C LEU A 101 -3.20 -14.78 -4.76
N GLN A 102 -3.73 -16.00 -4.84
CA GLN A 102 -2.93 -17.22 -4.76
C GLN A 102 -1.99 -17.33 -5.96
N GLU A 103 -2.48 -17.01 -7.15
CA GLU A 103 -1.67 -16.97 -8.36
C GLU A 103 -0.68 -15.80 -8.32
N LEU A 104 -1.16 -14.59 -8.00
CA LEU A 104 -0.35 -13.38 -7.98
C LEU A 104 0.81 -13.43 -6.98
N LEU A 105 0.59 -14.04 -5.80
CA LEU A 105 1.57 -14.18 -4.73
C LEU A 105 2.22 -15.56 -4.70
N SER A 106 2.06 -16.35 -5.77
CA SER A 106 2.66 -17.68 -5.86
C SER A 106 4.18 -17.59 -5.75
N GLY A 107 4.74 -18.28 -4.75
CA GLY A 107 6.18 -18.27 -4.47
C GLY A 107 6.70 -17.02 -3.76
N TYR A 108 5.82 -16.10 -3.32
CA TYR A 108 6.21 -14.95 -2.52
C TYR A 108 6.75 -15.39 -1.14
N ARG A 109 7.97 -14.98 -0.79
CA ARG A 109 8.67 -15.41 0.44
C ARG A 109 8.76 -14.32 1.52
N GLY A 110 8.29 -13.11 1.22
CA GLY A 110 8.29 -12.00 2.17
C GLY A 110 7.14 -12.06 3.17
N VAL A 111 6.87 -10.93 3.82
CA VAL A 111 5.74 -10.77 4.74
C VAL A 111 4.66 -9.92 4.08
N LEU A 112 3.44 -10.44 4.01
CA LEU A 112 2.25 -9.73 3.56
C LEU A 112 1.59 -9.01 4.72
N ILE A 113 1.36 -7.72 4.58
CA ILE A 113 0.69 -6.86 5.54
C ILE A 113 -0.68 -6.52 5.00
N SER A 114 -1.71 -6.90 5.74
CA SER A 114 -3.10 -6.72 5.33
C SER A 114 -3.96 -6.32 6.53
N ASP A 115 -5.19 -5.93 6.28
CA ASP A 115 -6.22 -5.91 7.30
C ASP A 115 -6.71 -7.33 7.66
N PHE A 116 -7.83 -7.42 8.37
CA PHE A 116 -8.45 -8.67 8.79
C PHE A 116 -9.43 -9.25 7.75
N TYR A 117 -9.38 -8.83 6.48
CA TYR A 117 -10.20 -9.42 5.45
C TYR A 117 -9.84 -10.90 5.23
N THR A 118 -10.87 -11.74 5.20
CA THR A 118 -10.72 -13.21 5.23
C THR A 118 -10.14 -13.78 3.95
N ALA A 119 -10.24 -13.07 2.82
CA ALA A 119 -9.66 -13.50 1.55
C ALA A 119 -8.13 -13.63 1.62
N TYR A 120 -7.49 -12.94 2.57
CA TYR A 120 -6.05 -13.03 2.79
C TYR A 120 -5.64 -14.24 3.63
N ASP A 121 -6.55 -14.85 4.39
CA ASP A 121 -6.18 -15.80 5.44
C ASP A 121 -5.59 -17.10 4.90
N SER A 122 -5.99 -17.52 3.69
CA SER A 122 -5.56 -18.75 3.01
C SER A 122 -4.30 -18.61 2.16
N LEU A 123 -3.69 -17.42 2.11
CA LEU A 123 -2.48 -17.20 1.31
C LEU A 123 -1.25 -17.84 1.97
N ASP A 124 -0.52 -18.63 1.18
CA ASP A 124 0.70 -19.33 1.59
C ASP A 124 1.92 -18.39 1.63
N CYS A 125 1.88 -17.44 2.55
CA CYS A 125 2.99 -16.56 2.86
C CYS A 125 2.92 -16.13 4.33
N LYS A 126 4.01 -15.56 4.83
CA LYS A 126 4.00 -14.96 6.18
C LYS A 126 3.10 -13.74 6.18
N GLN A 127 2.29 -13.59 7.22
CA GLN A 127 1.31 -12.51 7.30
C GLN A 127 1.49 -11.69 8.56
N GLN A 128 1.33 -10.38 8.42
CA GLN A 128 1.23 -9.42 9.50
C GLN A 128 -0.11 -8.68 9.40
N LYS A 129 -1.01 -8.90 10.36
CA LYS A 129 -2.28 -8.19 10.41
C LYS A 129 -2.07 -6.77 10.93
N CYS A 130 -2.70 -5.78 10.29
CA CYS A 130 -2.60 -4.39 10.65
C CYS A 130 -3.24 -4.14 12.02
N LEU A 131 -2.43 -3.79 13.02
CA LEU A 131 -2.96 -3.60 14.38
C LEU A 131 -3.78 -2.31 14.51
N VAL A 132 -3.58 -1.33 13.63
CA VAL A 132 -4.37 -0.09 13.62
C VAL A 132 -5.86 -0.39 13.43
N HIS A 133 -6.21 -1.37 12.58
CA HIS A 133 -7.61 -1.75 12.37
C HIS A 133 -8.26 -2.31 13.64
N ILE A 134 -7.59 -3.23 14.34
CA ILE A 134 -8.11 -3.79 15.59
C ILE A 134 -8.15 -2.74 16.70
N ILE A 135 -7.17 -1.84 16.81
CA ILE A 135 -7.20 -0.74 17.79
C ILE A 135 -8.41 0.17 17.54
N ARG A 136 -8.61 0.60 16.28
CA ARG A 136 -9.75 1.46 15.91
C ARG A 136 -11.08 0.77 16.20
N GLU A 137 -11.19 -0.53 15.94
CA GLU A 137 -12.41 -1.30 16.19
C GLU A 137 -12.70 -1.43 17.70
N ILE A 138 -11.68 -1.74 18.52
CA ILE A 138 -11.85 -1.82 19.98
C ILE A 138 -12.22 -0.44 20.54
N ASP A 139 -11.58 0.64 20.08
CA ASP A 139 -11.91 2.00 20.50
C ASP A 139 -13.36 2.38 20.15
N ASP A 140 -13.82 2.04 18.94
CA ASP A 140 -15.20 2.29 18.51
C ASP A 140 -16.21 1.47 19.31
N ASP A 141 -15.91 0.21 19.61
CA ASP A 141 -16.76 -0.67 20.42
C ASP A 141 -16.80 -0.19 21.88
N LEU A 142 -15.68 0.22 22.47
CA LEU A 142 -15.64 0.82 23.81
C LEU A 142 -16.42 2.14 23.90
N PHE A 143 -16.36 2.96 22.85
CA PHE A 143 -17.13 4.20 22.80
C PHE A 143 -18.64 3.93 22.79
N ARG A 144 -19.08 2.87 22.09
CA ARG A 144 -20.48 2.46 22.02
C ARG A 144 -20.95 1.70 23.27
N HIS A 145 -20.04 1.00 23.94
CA HIS A 145 -20.32 0.12 25.08
C HIS A 145 -19.40 0.46 26.28
N PRO A 146 -19.48 1.68 26.84
CA PRO A 146 -18.53 2.16 27.85
C PRO A 146 -18.58 1.41 29.20
N LEU A 147 -19.66 0.69 29.47
CA LEU A 147 -19.86 -0.10 30.69
C LEU A 147 -19.41 -1.57 30.54
N ASP A 148 -18.92 -1.98 29.37
CA ASP A 148 -18.39 -3.33 29.16
C ASP A 148 -17.02 -3.49 29.84
N VAL A 149 -17.03 -4.00 31.07
CA VAL A 149 -15.84 -4.14 31.91
C VAL A 149 -14.86 -5.18 31.33
N GLU A 150 -15.37 -6.26 30.75
CA GLU A 150 -14.55 -7.31 30.15
C GLU A 150 -13.80 -6.81 28.90
N LEU A 151 -14.52 -6.12 28.01
CA LEU A 151 -13.91 -5.48 26.84
C LEU A 151 -12.88 -4.43 27.26
N LYS A 152 -13.19 -3.63 28.29
CA LYS A 152 -12.26 -2.63 28.83
C LYS A 152 -10.99 -3.26 29.40
N GLY A 153 -11.11 -4.37 30.13
CA GLY A 153 -9.96 -5.14 30.64
C GLY A 153 -9.07 -5.65 29.50
N LEU A 154 -9.67 -6.32 28.51
CA LEU A 154 -8.95 -6.82 27.33
C LEU A 154 -8.24 -5.68 26.58
N ALA A 155 -8.92 -4.55 26.37
CA ALA A 155 -8.38 -3.39 25.69
C ALA A 155 -7.20 -2.76 26.46
N GLN A 156 -7.28 -2.68 27.79
CA GLN A 156 -6.21 -2.16 28.64
C GLN A 156 -4.96 -3.06 28.58
N GLU A 157 -5.13 -4.37 28.69
CA GLU A 157 -4.02 -5.32 28.56
C GLU A 157 -3.34 -5.24 27.19
N PHE A 158 -4.14 -5.21 26.12
CA PHE A 158 -3.66 -5.08 24.75
C PHE A 158 -2.91 -3.75 24.54
N GLY A 159 -3.49 -2.64 25.00
CA GLY A 159 -2.89 -1.32 24.90
C GLY A 159 -1.57 -1.19 25.68
N ALA A 160 -1.50 -1.75 26.88
CA ALA A 160 -0.27 -1.76 27.67
C ALA A 160 0.86 -2.56 27.01
N LEU A 161 0.52 -3.70 26.38
CA LEU A 161 1.46 -4.48 25.59
C LEU A 161 1.95 -3.70 24.37
N LEU A 162 1.02 -3.17 23.56
CA LEU A 162 1.38 -2.44 22.34
C LEU A 162 2.20 -1.19 22.61
N ARG A 163 1.87 -0.43 23.65
CA ARG A 163 2.64 0.77 24.04
C ARG A 163 4.12 0.45 24.26
N LYS A 164 4.43 -0.61 25.01
CA LYS A 164 5.82 -1.05 25.25
C LYS A 164 6.53 -1.48 23.97
N ILE A 165 5.81 -2.12 23.06
CA ILE A 165 6.37 -2.54 21.77
C ILE A 165 6.65 -1.31 20.90
N ILE A 166 5.68 -0.42 20.75
CA ILE A 166 5.77 0.78 19.91
C ILE A 166 6.86 1.74 20.42
N GLU A 167 6.99 1.93 21.74
CA GLU A 167 8.12 2.68 22.31
C GLU A 167 9.49 2.11 21.90
N THR A 168 9.57 0.80 21.68
CA THR A 168 10.80 0.15 21.19
C THR A 168 11.00 0.39 19.71
N VAL A 169 9.93 0.32 18.92
CA VAL A 169 9.94 0.64 17.49
C VAL A 169 10.38 2.09 17.30
N ASP A 170 9.82 3.04 18.03
CA ASP A 170 10.15 4.46 17.93
C ASP A 170 11.61 4.75 18.27
N ARG A 171 12.17 4.06 19.28
CA ARG A 171 13.57 4.26 19.72
C ARG A 171 14.61 3.53 18.88
N ARG A 172 14.27 2.36 18.32
CA ARG A 172 15.24 1.42 17.74
C ARG A 172 14.94 1.00 16.30
N GLY A 173 13.82 1.45 15.75
CA GLY A 173 13.30 1.05 14.45
C GLY A 173 12.73 -0.38 14.44
N LEU A 174 12.31 -0.81 13.25
CA LEU A 174 11.77 -2.15 12.99
C LEU A 174 12.90 -3.19 12.83
N LYS A 175 13.66 -3.42 13.90
CA LYS A 175 14.74 -4.41 13.95
C LYS A 175 14.38 -5.55 14.89
N SER A 176 14.21 -6.75 14.35
CA SER A 176 13.83 -7.99 15.03
C SER A 176 14.66 -8.25 16.29
N ARG A 177 15.98 -8.01 16.25
CA ARG A 177 16.87 -8.19 17.42
C ARG A 177 16.42 -7.43 18.68
N TYR A 178 15.77 -6.27 18.52
CA TYR A 178 15.23 -5.49 19.65
C TYR A 178 13.77 -5.84 19.93
N LEU A 179 13.00 -6.20 18.91
CA LEU A 179 11.57 -6.46 19.03
C LEU A 179 11.26 -7.86 19.59
N ARG A 180 12.12 -8.86 19.34
CA ARG A 180 11.98 -10.24 19.85
C ARG A 180 11.82 -10.33 21.37
N ARG A 181 12.36 -9.36 22.12
CA ARG A 181 12.18 -9.29 23.59
C ARG A 181 10.70 -9.24 24.02
N HIS A 182 9.83 -8.71 23.17
CA HIS A 182 8.40 -8.58 23.44
C HIS A 182 7.59 -9.83 23.08
N LYS A 183 8.19 -10.78 22.36
CA LYS A 183 7.51 -12.00 21.88
C LYS A 183 6.91 -12.81 23.02
N ARG A 184 7.65 -12.96 24.12
CA ARG A 184 7.15 -13.67 25.31
C ARG A 184 5.91 -13.02 25.90
N SER A 185 5.88 -11.68 25.97
CA SER A 185 4.73 -10.92 26.47
C SER A 185 3.54 -10.99 25.51
N ALA A 186 3.78 -10.90 24.19
CA ALA A 186 2.73 -11.04 23.18
C ALA A 186 2.08 -12.44 23.22
N MET A 187 2.89 -13.50 23.26
CA MET A 187 2.37 -14.87 23.36
C MET A 187 1.72 -15.16 24.73
N ARG A 188 2.12 -14.45 25.79
CA ARG A 188 1.42 -14.54 27.08
C ARG A 188 0.04 -13.91 26.99
N PHE A 189 -0.07 -12.72 26.40
CA PHE A 189 -1.34 -12.04 26.17
C PHE A 189 -2.30 -12.89 25.31
N LEU A 190 -1.82 -13.44 24.18
CA LEU A 190 -2.67 -14.29 23.35
C LEU A 190 -3.18 -15.53 24.10
N ARG A 191 -2.33 -16.15 24.94
CA ARG A 191 -2.71 -17.29 25.78
C ARG A 191 -3.67 -16.91 26.90
N SER A 192 -3.52 -15.73 27.52
CA SER A 192 -4.46 -15.28 28.56
C SER A 192 -5.84 -15.03 27.96
N VAL A 193 -5.90 -14.28 26.84
CA VAL A 193 -7.15 -14.04 26.11
C VAL A 193 -7.79 -15.36 25.65
N GLY A 194 -6.99 -16.29 25.13
CA GLY A 194 -7.50 -17.58 24.66
C GLY A 194 -8.06 -18.49 25.76
N LYS A 195 -7.68 -18.30 27.03
CA LYS A 195 -8.15 -19.07 28.19
C LYS A 195 -9.24 -18.36 29.00
N ALA A 196 -9.42 -17.06 28.81
CA ALA A 196 -10.42 -16.30 29.54
C ALA A 196 -11.84 -16.76 29.17
N GLU A 197 -12.73 -16.78 30.15
CA GLU A 197 -14.16 -16.98 29.92
C GLU A 197 -14.83 -15.61 29.95
N PHE A 198 -15.32 -15.18 28.79
CA PHE A 198 -15.99 -13.89 28.63
C PHE A 198 -17.50 -14.10 28.58
N SER A 199 -18.24 -13.28 29.32
CA SER A 199 -19.71 -13.18 29.18
C SER A 199 -20.10 -12.15 28.11
N SER A 200 -19.25 -11.15 27.86
CA SER A 200 -19.49 -10.11 26.87
C SER A 200 -19.41 -10.68 25.44
N PRO A 201 -20.42 -10.43 24.59
CA PRO A 201 -20.35 -10.77 23.17
C PRO A 201 -19.19 -10.09 22.44
N LEU A 202 -18.82 -8.87 22.84
CA LEU A 202 -17.73 -8.11 22.23
C LEU A 202 -16.37 -8.68 22.66
N ALA A 203 -16.18 -8.98 23.94
CA ALA A 203 -14.95 -9.62 24.41
C ALA A 203 -14.76 -11.00 23.75
N ASN A 204 -15.82 -11.80 23.63
CA ASN A 204 -15.81 -13.06 22.88
C ASN A 204 -15.42 -12.89 21.40
N LYS A 205 -15.92 -11.84 20.72
CA LYS A 205 -15.55 -11.51 19.33
C LYS A 205 -14.04 -11.26 19.20
N TYR A 206 -13.44 -10.49 20.11
CA TYR A 206 -12.00 -10.23 20.10
C TYR A 206 -11.16 -11.45 20.51
N GLN A 207 -11.67 -12.27 21.43
CA GLN A 207 -11.06 -13.55 21.78
C GLN A 207 -10.97 -14.47 20.56
N LYS A 208 -12.09 -14.69 19.85
CA LYS A 208 -12.12 -15.51 18.62
C LYS A 208 -11.15 -14.98 17.57
N ARG A 209 -11.01 -13.66 17.45
CA ARG A 209 -10.03 -13.05 16.54
C ARG A 209 -8.58 -13.32 16.97
N CYS A 210 -8.28 -13.20 18.26
CA CYS A 210 -6.96 -13.52 18.79
C CYS A 210 -6.61 -15.00 18.60
N GLN A 211 -7.58 -15.90 18.75
CA GLN A 211 -7.41 -17.33 18.47
C GLN A 211 -7.15 -17.60 16.97
N LYS A 212 -7.91 -16.95 16.08
CA LYS A 212 -7.78 -17.16 14.62
C LYS A 212 -6.50 -16.54 14.03
N SER A 213 -6.12 -15.35 14.47
CA SER A 213 -5.11 -14.53 13.79
C SER A 213 -4.05 -13.96 14.72
N GLY A 214 -4.01 -14.36 15.99
CA GLY A 214 -3.10 -13.80 17.00
C GLY A 214 -1.63 -13.92 16.64
N GLU A 215 -1.19 -15.07 16.11
CA GLU A 215 0.20 -15.21 15.66
C GLU A 215 0.53 -14.23 14.53
N LYS A 216 -0.39 -14.10 13.56
CA LYS A 216 -0.29 -13.14 12.45
C LYS A 216 -0.34 -11.68 12.91
N MET A 217 -0.78 -11.37 14.13
CA MET A 217 -0.76 -9.99 14.67
C MET A 217 0.64 -9.55 15.12
N PHE A 218 1.55 -10.47 15.41
CA PHE A 218 2.86 -10.16 16.00
C PHE A 218 4.05 -10.66 15.17
N THR A 219 3.83 -11.09 13.92
CA THR A 219 4.88 -11.51 12.98
C THR A 219 6.00 -10.48 12.84
N PHE A 220 5.68 -9.19 12.89
CA PHE A 220 6.66 -8.10 12.82
C PHE A 220 7.73 -8.13 13.93
N LEU A 221 7.49 -8.83 15.04
CA LEU A 221 8.50 -8.99 16.09
C LEU A 221 9.68 -9.85 15.67
N ASP A 222 9.48 -10.74 14.69
CA ASP A 222 10.48 -11.72 14.23
C ASP A 222 11.22 -11.30 12.96
N HIS A 223 10.77 -10.24 12.29
CA HIS A 223 11.20 -9.84 10.95
C HIS A 223 11.68 -8.38 10.90
N ASP A 224 12.82 -8.15 10.27
CA ASP A 224 13.33 -6.80 10.05
C ASP A 224 12.50 -6.05 9.01
N GLY A 225 12.26 -4.75 9.24
CA GLY A 225 11.58 -3.86 8.31
C GLY A 225 10.06 -4.06 8.18
N VAL A 226 9.48 -5.07 8.82
CA VAL A 226 8.02 -5.31 8.79
C VAL A 226 7.34 -4.37 9.79
N PRO A 227 6.46 -3.44 9.36
CA PRO A 227 5.69 -2.62 10.29
C PRO A 227 4.49 -3.38 10.87
N TRP A 228 4.01 -2.90 12.02
CA TRP A 228 2.81 -3.41 12.69
C TRP A 228 1.49 -2.87 12.11
N ASN A 229 1.58 -1.95 11.13
CA ASN A 229 0.45 -1.26 10.50
C ASN A 229 0.55 -1.34 8.97
N ASN A 230 -0.57 -1.06 8.30
CA ASN A 230 -0.70 -1.07 6.84
C ASN A 230 -0.73 0.35 6.25
N ASN A 231 0.09 1.25 6.79
CA ASN A 231 0.01 2.68 6.45
C ASN A 231 0.30 2.95 4.97
N ASN A 232 1.20 2.19 4.34
CA ASN A 232 1.56 2.40 2.93
C ASN A 232 0.38 2.11 2.00
N ALA A 233 -0.32 0.98 2.19
CA ALA A 233 -1.52 0.71 1.42
C ALA A 233 -2.66 1.67 1.78
N GLU A 234 -2.84 2.03 3.06
CA GLU A 234 -3.85 3.04 3.47
C GLU A 234 -3.57 4.42 2.85
N HIS A 235 -2.31 4.80 2.66
CA HIS A 235 -1.93 6.04 1.98
C HIS A 235 -2.28 5.98 0.49
N ALA A 236 -1.82 4.93 -0.18
CA ALA A 236 -2.07 4.74 -1.61
C ALA A 236 -3.57 4.61 -1.93
N ILE A 237 -4.33 3.85 -1.15
CA ILE A 237 -5.78 3.72 -1.34
C ILE A 237 -6.51 5.06 -1.15
N LYS A 238 -6.01 5.96 -0.28
CA LYS A 238 -6.58 7.31 -0.10
C LYS A 238 -6.44 8.17 -1.34
N LEU A 239 -5.37 8.01 -2.14
CA LEU A 239 -5.23 8.70 -3.42
C LEU A 239 -6.41 8.34 -4.33
N PHE A 240 -6.64 7.04 -4.53
CA PHE A 240 -7.76 6.55 -5.33
C PHE A 240 -9.12 6.94 -4.73
N ALA A 241 -9.28 6.86 -3.40
CA ALA A 241 -10.51 7.21 -2.72
C ALA A 241 -10.84 8.72 -2.79
N LYS A 242 -9.83 9.59 -2.96
CA LYS A 242 -10.03 11.02 -3.28
C LYS A 242 -10.45 11.18 -4.72
N TYR A 243 -9.78 10.49 -5.65
CA TYR A 243 -10.11 10.53 -7.07
C TYR A 243 -11.56 10.11 -7.31
N ARG A 244 -11.96 8.91 -6.86
CA ARG A 244 -13.28 8.31 -7.10
C ARG A 244 -14.47 9.19 -6.70
N ARG A 245 -14.33 10.03 -5.65
CA ARG A 245 -15.40 10.92 -5.17
C ARG A 245 -15.96 11.86 -6.24
N ASN A 246 -15.17 12.17 -7.27
CA ASN A 246 -15.55 13.10 -8.32
C ASN A 246 -15.99 12.42 -9.63
N VAL A 247 -15.86 11.09 -9.73
CA VAL A 247 -15.83 10.36 -11.02
C VAL A 247 -16.48 8.97 -10.94
N ASP A 248 -16.89 8.52 -9.75
CA ASP A 248 -17.68 7.30 -9.58
C ASP A 248 -18.94 7.36 -10.46
N GLY A 249 -19.24 6.24 -11.13
CA GLY A 249 -20.33 6.11 -12.09
C GLY A 249 -20.00 6.59 -13.50
N TYR A 250 -18.89 7.32 -13.71
CA TYR A 250 -18.50 7.82 -15.04
C TYR A 250 -17.44 6.95 -15.74
N PHE A 251 -16.75 6.07 -15.02
CA PHE A 251 -15.72 5.21 -15.58
C PHE A 251 -16.27 4.08 -16.46
N THR A 252 -15.58 3.80 -17.54
CA THR A 252 -15.50 2.43 -18.09
C THR A 252 -14.28 1.72 -17.51
N GLU A 253 -14.27 0.39 -17.55
CA GLU A 253 -13.11 -0.40 -17.12
C GLU A 253 -11.82 0.05 -17.82
N ARG A 254 -11.88 0.31 -19.12
CA ARG A 254 -10.75 0.85 -19.89
C ARG A 254 -10.24 2.18 -19.32
N THR A 255 -11.11 3.16 -19.07
CA THR A 255 -10.69 4.47 -18.55
C THR A 255 -10.17 4.39 -17.11
N LEU A 256 -10.65 3.41 -16.34
CA LEU A 256 -10.11 3.12 -15.02
C LEU A 256 -8.69 2.56 -15.17
N GLN A 257 -8.47 1.57 -16.04
CA GLN A 257 -7.16 0.99 -16.27
C GLN A 257 -6.13 2.04 -16.71
N GLU A 258 -6.50 2.92 -17.65
CA GLU A 258 -5.67 4.07 -18.08
C GLU A 258 -5.26 4.94 -16.87
N TYR A 259 -6.17 5.18 -15.91
CA TYR A 259 -5.84 5.92 -14.69
C TYR A 259 -4.95 5.12 -13.73
N LEU A 260 -5.22 3.83 -13.51
CA LEU A 260 -4.48 3.01 -12.53
C LEU A 260 -3.01 2.83 -12.90
N VAL A 261 -2.68 2.76 -14.21
CA VAL A 261 -1.30 2.77 -14.68
C VAL A 261 -0.60 4.08 -14.30
N LEU A 262 -1.24 5.23 -14.55
CA LEU A 262 -0.67 6.53 -14.19
C LEU A 262 -0.56 6.70 -12.67
N ALA A 263 -1.57 6.27 -11.91
CA ALA A 263 -1.56 6.32 -10.45
C ALA A 263 -0.42 5.47 -9.87
N THR A 264 -0.15 4.30 -10.45
CA THR A 264 0.99 3.43 -10.08
C THR A 264 2.33 4.15 -10.23
N VAL A 265 2.56 4.77 -11.39
CA VAL A 265 3.80 5.51 -11.65
C VAL A 265 3.93 6.74 -10.77
N PHE A 266 2.86 7.53 -10.66
CA PHE A 266 2.91 8.81 -9.95
C PHE A 266 2.98 8.61 -8.44
N GLU A 267 2.23 7.65 -7.88
CA GLU A 267 2.36 7.34 -6.45
C GLU A 267 3.74 6.75 -6.13
N THR A 268 4.34 5.98 -7.06
CA THR A 268 5.73 5.54 -6.92
C THR A 268 6.71 6.71 -6.95
N CYS A 269 6.48 7.74 -7.76
CA CYS A 269 7.27 8.99 -7.68
C CYS A 269 7.13 9.66 -6.31
N GLU A 270 5.90 9.80 -5.81
CA GLU A 270 5.63 10.42 -4.50
C GLU A 270 6.29 9.65 -3.35
N PHE A 271 6.23 8.31 -3.36
CA PHE A 271 6.92 7.45 -2.37
C PHE A 271 8.45 7.63 -2.39
N ASN A 272 8.99 8.10 -3.50
CA ASN A 272 10.41 8.39 -3.68
C ASN A 272 10.75 9.89 -3.58
N ASN A 273 9.81 10.74 -3.15
CA ASN A 273 9.94 12.20 -3.09
C ASN A 273 10.36 12.82 -4.44
N LEU A 274 9.97 12.19 -5.55
CA LEU A 274 10.26 12.65 -6.89
C LEU A 274 9.11 13.50 -7.42
N ASN A 275 9.42 14.71 -7.89
CA ASN A 275 8.41 15.56 -8.51
C ASN A 275 7.89 14.93 -9.81
N VAL A 276 6.60 14.54 -9.82
CA VAL A 276 5.96 13.86 -10.96
C VAL A 276 6.10 14.65 -12.27
N LEU A 277 5.95 15.98 -12.24
CA LEU A 277 6.08 16.79 -13.45
C LEU A 277 7.50 16.73 -14.01
N LYS A 278 8.53 16.81 -13.16
CA LYS A 278 9.94 16.65 -13.58
C LYS A 278 10.20 15.26 -14.16
N PHE A 279 9.65 14.21 -13.53
CA PHE A 279 9.73 12.83 -14.05
C PHE A 279 9.07 12.70 -15.43
N MET A 280 7.88 13.27 -15.62
CA MET A 280 7.22 13.25 -16.94
C MET A 280 8.01 14.00 -18.01
N LEU A 281 8.70 15.10 -17.63
CA LEU A 281 9.49 15.90 -18.55
C LEU A 281 10.83 15.25 -18.93
N SER A 282 11.39 14.38 -18.08
CA SER A 282 12.61 13.63 -18.41
C SER A 282 12.39 12.53 -19.45
N LYS A 283 11.13 12.10 -19.66
CA LYS A 283 10.74 10.99 -20.54
C LYS A 283 11.29 9.63 -20.11
N GLU A 284 11.67 9.49 -18.85
CA GLU A 284 12.04 8.20 -18.27
C GLU A 284 10.84 7.25 -18.25
N THR A 285 11.05 6.00 -18.64
CA THR A 285 10.00 4.97 -18.75
C THR A 285 10.39 3.65 -18.08
N THR A 286 11.47 3.66 -17.29
CA THR A 286 11.97 2.48 -16.58
C THR A 286 12.04 2.73 -15.08
N LEU A 287 11.93 1.67 -14.30
CA LEU A 287 12.02 1.73 -12.85
C LEU A 287 13.41 2.18 -12.41
N VAL A 288 14.45 1.73 -13.11
CA VAL A 288 15.83 2.15 -12.86
C VAL A 288 15.98 3.66 -13.09
N GLY A 289 15.43 4.19 -14.19
CA GLY A 289 15.42 5.62 -14.47
C GLY A 289 14.69 6.42 -13.40
N LEU A 290 13.49 5.98 -12.99
CA LEU A 290 12.72 6.61 -11.91
C LEU A 290 13.51 6.65 -10.60
N LEU A 291 14.09 5.52 -10.18
CA LEU A 291 14.85 5.44 -8.93
C LEU A 291 16.16 6.25 -9.01
N SER A 292 16.83 6.27 -10.17
CA SER A 292 18.01 7.10 -10.41
C SER A 292 17.69 8.60 -10.26
N MET A 293 16.56 9.05 -10.83
CA MET A 293 16.09 10.43 -10.67
C MET A 293 15.76 10.78 -9.21
N ALA A 294 15.34 9.81 -8.40
CA ALA A 294 15.14 9.96 -6.97
C ALA A 294 16.45 9.92 -6.15
N GLY A 295 17.62 9.89 -6.80
CA GLY A 295 18.93 9.83 -6.16
C GLY A 295 19.27 8.46 -5.56
N ARG A 296 18.55 7.40 -5.94
CA ARG A 296 18.81 6.04 -5.46
C ARG A 296 19.76 5.31 -6.41
N LYS A 297 20.70 4.57 -5.83
CA LYS A 297 21.57 3.69 -6.61
C LYS A 297 20.76 2.48 -7.08
N PRO A 298 20.92 2.03 -8.34
CA PRO A 298 20.29 0.81 -8.80
C PRO A 298 20.74 -0.36 -7.93
N GLU A 299 19.78 -1.13 -7.40
CA GLU A 299 20.08 -2.38 -6.71
C GLU A 299 20.74 -3.34 -7.71
N ARG A 300 21.91 -3.88 -7.35
CA ARG A 300 22.79 -4.64 -8.27
C ARG A 300 22.21 -5.98 -8.76
N ASN A 301 21.03 -6.40 -8.33
CA ASN A 301 20.45 -7.70 -8.68
C ASN A 301 18.96 -7.57 -9.04
N PHE A 302 18.67 -7.10 -10.26
CA PHE A 302 17.46 -7.55 -10.94
C PHE A 302 17.85 -8.79 -11.77
N PRO A 303 17.39 -10.01 -11.43
CA PRO A 303 17.46 -11.11 -12.36
C PRO A 303 16.51 -10.75 -13.52
N ILE A 304 17.09 -10.47 -14.69
CA ILE A 304 16.34 -10.20 -15.93
C ILE A 304 15.61 -11.49 -16.43
N GLU A 305 15.84 -12.65 -15.82
CA GLU A 305 15.22 -13.93 -16.17
C GLU A 305 13.84 -14.17 -15.53
N LEU A 306 12.88 -13.24 -15.68
CA LEU A 306 11.45 -13.56 -15.51
C LEU A 306 10.55 -12.89 -16.57
N CYS A 307 11.14 -12.31 -17.63
CA CYS A 307 10.42 -11.70 -18.76
C CYS A 307 9.59 -12.70 -19.61
N GLY A 308 9.46 -13.96 -19.17
CA GLY A 308 8.70 -15.02 -19.84
C GLY A 308 7.46 -15.52 -19.10
N ARG A 309 7.06 -14.92 -17.97
CA ARG A 309 5.73 -15.18 -17.40
C ARG A 309 4.78 -14.11 -17.91
N GLU A 310 3.96 -14.48 -18.89
CA GLU A 310 2.81 -13.69 -19.30
C GLU A 310 2.02 -13.28 -18.05
N LEU A 311 1.85 -11.97 -17.87
CA LEU A 311 0.75 -11.46 -17.06
C LEU A 311 -0.54 -12.05 -17.64
N PRO A 312 -1.54 -12.48 -16.84
CA PRO A 312 -2.76 -13.05 -17.37
C PRO A 312 -3.44 -12.03 -18.30
N SER A 313 -3.24 -12.26 -19.60
CA SER A 313 -3.93 -11.60 -20.69
C SER A 313 -5.36 -12.13 -20.71
N ALA A 314 -6.31 -11.25 -21.02
CA ALA A 314 -7.67 -11.65 -21.30
C ALA A 314 -7.65 -12.76 -22.37
N ALA A 315 -8.22 -13.91 -22.03
CA ALA A 315 -8.22 -15.09 -22.88
C ALA A 315 -8.82 -14.79 -24.27
N THR A 316 -8.08 -15.12 -25.31
CA THR A 316 -8.60 -15.42 -26.65
C THR A 316 -7.95 -16.71 -27.13
N SER A 317 -8.79 -17.62 -27.63
CA SER A 317 -8.49 -18.97 -28.12
C SER A 317 -7.63 -18.98 -29.39
N ASP A 318 -6.50 -19.69 -29.36
CA ASP A 318 -6.02 -20.70 -30.34
C ASP A 318 -4.49 -20.76 -30.47
N GLY A 319 -3.96 -21.98 -30.56
CA GLY A 319 -2.81 -22.30 -31.43
C GLY A 319 -1.39 -22.29 -30.85
N THR A 320 -0.95 -23.46 -30.39
CA THR A 320 0.41 -24.08 -30.40
C THR A 320 1.63 -23.29 -30.91
N ILE A 321 2.78 -23.38 -30.20
CA ILE A 321 4.16 -23.67 -30.73
C ILE A 321 5.17 -23.85 -29.57
N SER A 322 6.14 -24.76 -29.78
CA SER A 322 7.26 -25.15 -28.91
C SER A 322 8.58 -24.44 -29.25
N TYR A 323 9.51 -24.29 -28.30
CA TYR A 323 10.94 -24.73 -28.34
C TYR A 323 11.83 -24.12 -27.23
N SER A 324 12.95 -24.80 -27.01
CA SER A 324 13.93 -24.82 -25.92
C SER A 324 15.12 -23.83 -25.98
N ARG A 325 15.68 -23.41 -24.83
CA ARG A 325 17.05 -23.72 -24.33
C ARG A 325 17.55 -22.69 -23.27
N ARG A 326 18.36 -23.21 -22.34
CA ARG A 326 18.99 -22.57 -21.16
C ARG A 326 20.08 -21.53 -21.51
N PRO A 327 20.49 -20.69 -20.54
CA PRO A 327 21.90 -20.36 -20.38
C PRO A 327 22.49 -20.64 -18.98
N SER A 328 23.80 -20.66 -18.99
CA SER A 328 24.75 -21.16 -18.00
C SER A 328 25.25 -20.08 -17.02
N ARG A 329 25.60 -20.56 -15.81
CA ARG A 329 26.22 -19.82 -14.69
C ARG A 329 27.44 -19.00 -15.08
N CYS A 330 27.57 -17.83 -14.46
CA CYS A 330 28.88 -17.26 -14.13
C CYS A 330 28.83 -16.59 -12.75
N SER A 331 29.78 -16.97 -11.89
CA SER A 331 29.95 -16.56 -10.50
C SER A 331 31.01 -15.45 -10.40
N LEU A 332 30.82 -14.43 -9.57
CA LEU A 332 31.93 -13.78 -8.86
C LEU A 332 31.45 -12.86 -7.71
N SER A 333 32.17 -12.96 -6.60
CA SER A 333 32.02 -12.24 -5.33
C SER A 333 32.50 -10.79 -5.41
N TYR A 334 32.05 -9.90 -4.51
CA TYR A 334 32.88 -9.26 -3.46
C TYR A 334 32.15 -8.15 -2.66
N ARG A 335 32.51 -8.13 -1.37
CA ARG A 335 32.36 -7.18 -0.24
C ARG A 335 31.65 -5.82 -0.43
N LEU A 336 30.67 -5.59 0.46
CA LEU A 336 30.00 -4.32 0.76
C LEU A 336 30.69 -3.58 1.92
N THR A 337 30.98 -2.29 1.72
CA THR A 337 31.18 -1.31 2.80
C THR A 337 30.14 -0.21 2.66
N VAL A 338 29.35 0.02 3.71
CA VAL A 338 28.27 1.01 3.77
C VAL A 338 28.74 2.15 4.70
N PRO A 339 28.76 3.42 4.27
CA PRO A 339 29.03 4.53 5.18
C PRO A 339 27.75 4.98 5.92
N PRO A 340 27.89 5.66 7.08
CA PRO A 340 26.78 5.97 7.98
C PRO A 340 25.95 7.16 7.50
N TRP A 341 24.65 7.12 7.81
CA TRP A 341 23.71 8.23 7.68
C TRP A 341 23.87 9.21 8.86
N GLU A 342 24.17 10.47 8.59
CA GLU A 342 23.98 11.60 9.51
C GLU A 342 22.79 12.44 9.04
N GLY A 343 21.82 12.66 9.93
CA GLY A 343 20.65 13.51 9.68
C GLY A 343 20.72 14.77 10.52
N THR A 344 20.85 15.92 9.86
CA THR A 344 20.78 17.24 10.52
C THR A 344 19.36 17.79 10.41
N ILE A 345 18.80 18.15 11.57
CA ILE A 345 17.48 18.77 11.74
C ILE A 345 17.63 20.29 11.61
N SER A 346 16.79 20.96 10.81
CA SER A 346 16.60 22.41 10.90
C SER A 346 15.11 22.77 11.01
N ARG A 347 14.78 23.52 12.07
CA ARG A 347 13.46 24.08 12.40
C ARG A 347 13.28 25.49 11.80
N SER A 348 12.10 25.75 11.24
CA SER A 348 11.40 27.06 11.19
C SER A 348 10.02 26.79 10.57
N GLY A 349 8.87 27.35 10.90
CA GLY A 349 8.41 28.50 11.68
C GLY A 349 6.95 28.72 11.20
N ARG A 350 5.99 28.98 12.09
CA ARG A 350 4.53 28.99 11.85
C ARG A 350 4.05 30.19 11.00
N THR A 351 2.94 29.99 10.27
CA THR A 351 1.77 30.91 10.25
C THR A 351 0.46 30.16 9.95
N ARG A 352 -0.64 30.64 10.56
CA ARG A 352 -2.01 30.08 10.62
C ARG A 352 -2.95 30.82 9.65
N SER A 353 -3.94 30.11 9.05
CA SER A 353 -5.31 30.60 8.71
C SER A 353 -6.07 29.49 7.95
N SER A 354 -6.94 28.70 8.60
CA SER A 354 -8.41 28.84 8.68
C SER A 354 -9.20 28.28 7.49
N SER A 355 -9.68 27.03 7.63
CA SER A 355 -11.04 26.61 7.25
C SER A 355 -11.40 25.32 8.01
N LYS A 356 -12.37 25.45 8.92
CA LYS A 356 -12.84 24.40 9.83
C LYS A 356 -13.75 23.44 9.06
N ILE A 357 -13.31 22.20 8.86
CA ILE A 357 -14.17 21.03 8.73
C ILE A 357 -13.81 20.12 9.89
N LEU A 358 -14.71 20.00 10.86
CA LEU A 358 -14.56 19.17 12.06
C LEU A 358 -14.43 17.68 11.68
N ARG A 359 -13.19 17.20 11.53
CA ARG A 359 -12.83 15.84 11.95
C ARG A 359 -11.98 15.98 13.20
N LYS A 360 -12.57 15.74 14.37
CA LYS A 360 -11.82 15.68 15.64
C LYS A 360 -10.68 14.66 15.47
N PRO A 361 -9.45 14.95 15.92
CA PRO A 361 -8.47 13.90 16.12
C PRO A 361 -9.02 12.96 17.19
N ARG A 362 -9.44 11.74 16.80
CA ARG A 362 -9.83 10.72 17.77
C ARG A 362 -8.55 10.32 18.51
N PHE A 363 -8.46 10.72 19.78
CA PHE A 363 -7.55 10.08 20.72
C PHE A 363 -7.96 8.61 20.81
N SER A 364 -7.06 7.69 20.48
CA SER A 364 -7.32 6.28 20.78
C SER A 364 -7.32 6.12 22.31
N ILE A 365 -8.33 5.43 22.83
CA ILE A 365 -8.48 5.17 24.27
C ILE A 365 -7.39 4.19 24.73
N ILE A 366 -6.98 3.30 23.81
CA ILE A 366 -5.99 2.25 24.04
C ILE A 366 -4.56 2.79 23.92
N LEU A 367 -4.31 3.68 22.96
CA LEU A 367 -3.01 4.25 22.67
C LEU A 367 -3.16 5.76 22.50
N ASN A 368 -2.49 6.56 23.33
CA ASN A 368 -2.33 8.01 23.10
C ASN A 368 -1.41 8.27 21.86
N ILE A 369 -1.62 7.55 20.75
CA ILE A 369 -0.87 7.65 19.51
C ILE A 369 -1.68 8.55 18.58
N LYS A 370 -1.14 9.74 18.30
CA LYS A 370 -1.56 10.49 17.12
C LYS A 370 -1.18 9.65 15.91
N SER A 371 -2.16 9.27 15.09
CA SER A 371 -1.91 8.79 13.73
C SER A 371 -1.02 9.82 13.02
N ALA A 372 0.23 9.45 12.74
CA ALA A 372 1.16 10.23 11.93
C ALA A 372 0.74 10.13 10.46
#